data_AF-A0A7Y5DGY9-F1
#
_entry.id   AF-A0A7Y5DGY9-F1
#
_cell.length_a   1.000
_cell.length_b   1.000
_cell.length_c   1.000
_cell.angle_alpha   90.00
_cell.angle_beta   90.00
_cell.angle_gamma   90.00
#
_symmetry.space_group_name_H-M   'P 1'
#
loop_
_entity.id
_entity.type
_entity.pdbx_description
1 polymer ?
#
loop_
_entity_poly.entity_id
_entity_poly.type
_entity_poly.pdbx_seq_one_letter_code
_entity_poly.pdbx_strand_id
1 'polypeptide(L)'
;EWVRVEVELKNVDRVIPFDVLTMPGAYLAATYPAFNSLSRTQCRIDTQQRQVKAGYAHLIKWAKHQCGSALAIVEGIEGSADAAFELLKREPELKGALHIPEIVATPIHEKEPALVPVDPAWDISTT
;
A
#
# COMPACT_ATOMS: atom_id res chain seq x y z
N GLU A 1 -7.29 9.38 -18.77
CA GLU A 1 -6.60 10.67 -18.96
C GLU A 1 -6.08 11.13 -17.60
N TRP A 2 -4.83 11.56 -17.50
CA TRP A 2 -4.21 11.97 -16.24
C TRP A 2 -4.19 13.49 -16.16
N VAL A 3 -4.63 14.04 -15.02
CA VAL A 3 -4.74 15.50 -14.81
C VAL A 3 -3.87 15.88 -13.61
N ARG A 4 -2.99 16.86 -13.80
CA ARG A 4 -2.15 17.45 -12.75
C ARG A 4 -2.71 18.83 -12.39
N VAL A 5 -2.77 19.11 -11.08
CA VAL A 5 -3.25 20.40 -10.57
C VAL A 5 -2.29 20.91 -9.51
N GLU A 6 -2.00 22.22 -9.54
CA GLU A 6 -1.02 22.88 -8.66
C GLU A 6 -1.58 24.20 -8.14
N VAL A 7 -1.11 24.60 -6.96
CA VAL A 7 -1.40 25.90 -6.35
C VAL A 7 -0.08 26.63 -6.13
N GLU A 8 0.00 27.86 -6.61
CA GLU A 8 1.12 28.77 -6.32
C GLU A 8 0.69 29.76 -5.23
N LEU A 9 1.35 29.71 -4.07
CA LEU A 9 1.17 30.68 -2.99
C LEU A 9 2.32 31.69 -3.03
N LYS A 10 2.02 32.91 -3.47
CA LYS A 10 2.98 34.03 -3.48
C LYS A 10 2.98 34.75 -2.12
N ASN A 11 4.14 35.26 -1.71
CA ASN A 11 4.31 36.06 -0.49
C ASN A 11 3.88 37.53 -0.66
N VAL A 12 2.88 37.80 -1.51
CA VAL A 12 2.35 39.14 -1.73
C VAL A 12 1.15 39.32 -0.82
N ASP A 13 1.24 40.31 0.07
CA ASP A 13 0.20 40.71 1.02
C ASP A 13 -0.29 39.59 1.97
N ARG A 14 0.52 38.55 2.17
CA ARG A 14 0.21 37.45 3.11
C ARG A 14 1.48 36.84 3.68
N VAL A 15 1.37 36.32 4.90
CA VAL A 15 2.39 35.45 5.49
C VAL A 15 2.05 34.01 5.13
N ILE A 16 2.99 33.28 4.53
CA ILE A 16 2.83 31.85 4.26
C ILE A 16 3.21 31.08 5.53
N PRO A 17 2.27 30.40 6.19
CA PRO A 17 2.57 29.65 7.39
C PRO A 17 3.35 28.37 7.05
N PHE A 18 4.24 27.95 7.96
CA PHE A 18 5.15 26.81 7.74
C PHE A 18 4.42 25.46 7.59
N ASP A 19 3.26 25.35 8.21
CA ASP A 19 2.40 24.17 8.17
C ASP A 19 1.96 23.79 6.74
N VAL A 20 2.03 24.70 5.77
CA VAL A 20 1.85 24.40 4.33
C VAL A 20 2.77 23.29 3.84
N LEU A 21 3.97 23.18 4.40
CA LEU A 21 4.94 22.13 4.05
C LEU A 21 4.56 20.78 4.66
N THR A 22 3.93 20.80 5.84
CA THR A 22 3.50 19.59 6.56
C THR A 22 2.13 19.09 6.11
N MET A 23 1.25 19.99 5.64
CA MET A 23 -0.13 19.69 5.25
C MET A 23 -0.50 20.26 3.86
N PRO A 24 0.30 20.01 2.80
CA PRO A 24 0.12 20.66 1.50
C PRO A 24 -1.25 20.36 0.84
N GLY A 25 -1.80 19.16 1.07
CA GLY A 25 -3.10 18.78 0.54
C GLY A 25 -4.27 19.62 1.06
N ALA A 26 -4.21 20.05 2.33
CA ALA A 26 -5.23 20.92 2.92
C ALA A 26 -5.18 22.33 2.31
N TYR A 27 -3.98 22.87 2.10
CA TYR A 27 -3.79 24.17 1.46
C TYR A 27 -4.22 24.19 -0.01
N LEU A 28 -3.93 23.11 -0.75
CA LEU A 28 -4.40 22.96 -2.13
C LEU A 28 -5.94 22.91 -2.20
N ALA A 29 -6.55 22.09 -1.35
CA ALA A 29 -7.99 21.94 -1.27
C ALA A 29 -8.71 23.21 -0.81
N ALA A 30 -8.10 23.99 0.08
CA ALA A 30 -8.67 25.24 0.57
C ALA A 30 -8.62 26.36 -0.48
N THR A 31 -7.61 26.35 -1.37
CA THR A 31 -7.45 27.39 -2.40
C THR A 31 -8.52 27.28 -3.50
N TYR A 32 -9.00 26.08 -3.78
CA TYR A 32 -10.00 25.82 -4.82
C TYR A 32 -11.20 25.05 -4.25
N PRO A 33 -12.40 25.65 -4.19
CA PRO A 33 -13.59 25.00 -3.62
C PRO A 33 -13.93 23.64 -4.25
N ALA A 34 -13.62 23.44 -5.54
CA ALA A 34 -13.81 22.18 -6.24
C ALA A 34 -13.00 21.01 -5.64
N PHE A 35 -11.93 21.30 -4.90
CA PHE A 35 -11.04 20.32 -4.29
C PHE A 35 -11.27 20.13 -2.79
N ASN A 36 -12.32 20.71 -2.23
CA ASN A 36 -12.60 20.60 -0.79
C ASN A 36 -12.76 19.14 -0.31
N SER A 37 -13.08 18.20 -1.19
CA SER A 37 -13.12 16.77 -0.85
C SER A 37 -11.73 16.15 -0.62
N LEU A 38 -10.66 16.74 -1.16
CA LEU A 38 -9.28 16.24 -1.04
C LEU A 38 -8.69 16.47 0.36
N SER A 39 -9.19 17.46 1.10
CA SER A 39 -8.77 17.76 2.49
C SER A 39 -9.36 16.82 3.53
N ARG A 40 -10.28 15.91 3.14
CA ARG A 40 -10.78 14.87 4.04
C ARG A 40 -9.60 14.06 4.60
N THR A 41 -9.63 13.80 5.90
CA THR A 41 -8.55 13.09 6.61
C THR A 41 -8.15 11.81 5.87
N GLN A 42 -6.95 11.82 5.28
CA GLN A 42 -6.41 10.67 4.58
C GLN A 42 -5.69 9.79 5.60
N CYS A 43 -6.41 8.83 6.19
CA CYS A 43 -5.83 7.87 7.11
C CYS A 43 -5.06 6.81 6.31
N ARG A 44 -3.73 6.97 6.21
CA ARG A 44 -2.85 6.05 5.44
C ARG A 44 -3.10 4.57 5.77
N ILE A 45 -3.25 4.24 7.05
CA ILE A 45 -3.46 2.86 7.52
C ILE A 45 -4.83 2.32 7.06
N ASP A 46 -5.90 3.08 7.29
CA ASP A 46 -7.25 2.68 6.89
C ASP A 46 -7.36 2.55 5.36
N THR A 47 -6.75 3.47 4.62
CA THR A 47 -6.65 3.39 3.15
C THR A 47 -5.95 2.12 2.70
N GLN A 48 -4.81 1.76 3.31
CA GLN A 48 -4.11 0.51 2.98
C GLN A 48 -4.96 -0.73 3.30
N GLN A 49 -5.60 -0.77 4.47
CA GLN A 49 -6.49 -1.88 4.84
C GLN A 49 -7.65 -2.03 3.85
N ARG A 50 -8.26 -0.92 3.42
CA ARG A 50 -9.32 -0.93 2.41
C ARG A 50 -8.82 -1.38 1.04
N GLN A 51 -7.62 -0.95 0.64
CA GLN A 51 -6.99 -1.38 -0.61
C GLN A 51 -6.76 -2.89 -0.62
N VAL A 52 -6.22 -3.47 0.47
CA VAL A 52 -6.03 -4.92 0.59
C VAL A 52 -7.36 -5.67 0.50
N LYS A 53 -8.40 -5.21 1.22
CA LYS A 53 -9.74 -5.81 1.17
C LYS A 53 -10.33 -5.76 -0.25
N ALA A 54 -10.23 -4.62 -0.93
CA ALA A 54 -10.71 -4.46 -2.29
C ALA A 54 -9.91 -5.33 -3.29
N GLY A 55 -8.59 -5.39 -3.12
CA GLY A 55 -7.70 -6.23 -3.93
C GLY A 55 -8.03 -7.72 -3.79
N TYR A 56 -8.27 -8.18 -2.56
CA TYR A 56 -8.66 -9.57 -2.30
C TYR A 56 -10.03 -9.91 -2.91
N ALA A 57 -11.03 -9.05 -2.76
CA ALA A 57 -12.34 -9.25 -3.37
C ALA A 57 -12.25 -9.30 -4.91
N HIS A 58 -11.41 -8.46 -5.50
CA HIS A 58 -11.14 -8.48 -6.93
C HIS A 58 -10.44 -9.77 -7.37
N LEU A 59 -9.46 -10.25 -6.61
CA LEU A 59 -8.74 -11.49 -6.86
C LEU A 59 -9.70 -12.69 -6.88
N ILE A 60 -10.58 -12.81 -5.88
CA ILE A 60 -11.58 -13.89 -5.86
C ILE A 60 -12.47 -13.83 -7.09
N LYS A 61 -12.97 -12.63 -7.43
CA LYS A 61 -13.83 -12.44 -8.60
C LYS A 61 -13.11 -12.88 -9.88
N TRP A 62 -11.87 -12.44 -10.07
CA TRP A 62 -11.05 -12.81 -11.22
C TRP A 62 -10.78 -14.32 -11.26
N ALA A 63 -10.38 -14.92 -10.13
CA ALA A 63 -10.09 -16.35 -10.03
C ALA A 63 -11.33 -17.20 -10.36
N LYS A 64 -12.51 -16.81 -9.86
CA LYS A 64 -13.77 -17.47 -10.18
C LYS A 64 -14.09 -17.40 -11.67
N HIS A 65 -13.88 -16.25 -12.31
CA HIS A 65 -14.16 -16.08 -13.73
C HIS A 65 -13.16 -16.81 -14.64
N GLN A 66 -11.86 -16.74 -14.36
CA GLN A 66 -10.84 -17.32 -15.26
C GLN A 66 -10.57 -18.79 -14.98
N CYS A 67 -10.57 -19.21 -13.72
CA CYS A 67 -10.10 -20.54 -13.32
C CYS A 67 -11.21 -21.44 -12.77
N GLY A 68 -12.39 -20.89 -12.43
CA GLY A 68 -13.45 -21.65 -11.75
C GLY A 68 -13.91 -22.90 -12.52
N SER A 69 -14.16 -22.78 -13.83
CA SER A 69 -14.57 -23.92 -14.66
C SER A 69 -13.44 -24.95 -14.82
N ALA A 70 -12.22 -24.48 -15.06
CA ALA A 70 -11.06 -25.35 -15.21
C ALA A 70 -10.77 -26.14 -13.91
N LEU A 71 -10.87 -25.49 -12.75
CA LEU A 71 -10.71 -26.15 -11.44
C LEU A 71 -11.74 -27.25 -11.24
N ALA A 72 -13.01 -27.01 -11.55
CA ALA A 72 -14.06 -28.02 -11.41
C ALA A 72 -13.84 -29.25 -12.32
N ILE A 73 -13.32 -29.04 -13.52
CA ILE A 73 -12.97 -30.14 -14.44
C ILE A 73 -11.80 -30.96 -13.86
N VAL A 74 -10.73 -30.29 -13.41
CA VAL A 74 -9.55 -30.96 -12.85
C VAL A 74 -9.93 -31.71 -11.57
N GLU A 75 -10.75 -31.12 -10.69
CA GLU A 75 -11.28 -31.78 -9.50
C GLU A 75 -12.07 -33.05 -9.86
N GLY A 76 -12.90 -33.01 -10.90
CA GLY A 76 -13.63 -34.18 -11.37
C GLY A 76 -12.73 -35.31 -11.92
N ILE A 77 -11.55 -34.98 -12.42
CA ILE A 77 -10.57 -35.94 -12.95
C ILE A 77 -9.72 -36.53 -11.82
N GLU A 78 -9.19 -35.67 -10.95
CA GLU A 78 -8.29 -36.06 -9.84
C GLU A 78 -9.07 -36.66 -8.65
N GLY A 79 -10.38 -36.43 -8.57
CA GLY A 79 -11.25 -36.95 -7.51
C GLY A 79 -11.10 -36.25 -6.16
N SER A 80 -10.27 -35.20 -6.06
CA SER A 80 -10.07 -34.41 -4.85
C SER A 80 -9.68 -32.96 -5.16
N ALA A 81 -10.24 -32.02 -4.40
CA ALA A 81 -9.95 -30.59 -4.53
C ALA A 81 -8.50 -30.24 -4.16
N ASP A 82 -7.92 -30.91 -3.16
CA ASP A 82 -6.56 -30.63 -2.70
C ASP A 82 -5.51 -31.04 -3.75
N ALA A 83 -5.74 -32.17 -4.43
CA ALA A 83 -4.88 -32.64 -5.52
C ALA A 83 -4.92 -31.68 -6.72
N ALA A 84 -6.13 -31.22 -7.10
CA ALA A 84 -6.30 -30.23 -8.16
C ALA A 84 -5.63 -28.90 -7.83
N PHE A 85 -5.70 -28.46 -6.56
CA PHE A 85 -5.07 -27.23 -6.10
C PHE A 85 -3.54 -27.33 -6.14
N GLU A 86 -2.93 -28.38 -5.57
CA GLU A 86 -1.47 -28.51 -5.55
C GLU A 86 -0.85 -28.62 -6.95
N LEU A 87 -1.57 -29.18 -7.93
CA LEU A 87 -1.10 -29.22 -9.33
C LEU A 87 -1.08 -27.84 -9.99
N LEU A 88 -2.08 -27.00 -9.69
CA LEU A 88 -2.24 -25.67 -10.32
C LEU A 88 -1.55 -24.54 -9.55
N LYS A 89 -1.23 -24.77 -8.27
CA LYS A 89 -0.59 -23.81 -7.38
C LYS A 89 0.76 -23.39 -7.95
N ARG A 90 0.98 -22.08 -7.98
CA ARG A 90 2.26 -21.45 -8.34
C ARG A 90 2.78 -20.66 -7.15
N GLU A 91 4.07 -20.37 -7.16
CA GLU A 91 4.69 -19.52 -6.16
C GLU A 91 4.00 -18.14 -6.15
N PRO A 92 3.57 -17.63 -4.99
CA PRO A 92 2.81 -16.40 -4.92
C PRO A 92 3.72 -15.19 -5.15
N GLU A 93 3.52 -14.48 -6.25
CA GLU A 93 4.10 -13.14 -6.46
C GLU A 93 3.15 -12.06 -5.96
N LEU A 94 3.43 -11.49 -4.79
CA LEU A 94 2.67 -10.36 -4.26
C LEU A 94 3.02 -9.08 -5.03
N LYS A 95 2.13 -8.64 -5.93
CA LYS A 95 2.27 -7.39 -6.68
C LYS A 95 1.18 -6.38 -6.30
N GLY A 96 1.59 -5.12 -6.12
CA GLY A 96 0.68 -3.97 -5.98
C GLY A 96 -0.20 -4.01 -4.73
N ALA A 97 -1.52 -3.90 -4.91
CA ALA A 97 -2.51 -3.64 -3.85
C ALA A 97 -2.72 -4.80 -2.85
N LEU A 98 -2.16 -5.98 -3.12
CA LEU A 98 -2.18 -7.15 -2.21
C LEU A 98 -0.89 -7.26 -1.39
N HIS A 99 0.01 -6.27 -1.45
CA HIS A 99 1.09 -6.18 -0.50
C HIS A 99 0.50 -5.90 0.88
N ILE A 100 0.33 -6.96 1.66
CA ILE A 100 -0.14 -6.88 3.03
C ILE A 100 0.99 -6.23 3.83
N PRO A 101 0.80 -5.03 4.39
CA PRO A 101 1.80 -4.49 5.30
C PRO A 101 1.92 -5.49 6.43
N GLU A 102 3.14 -5.95 6.75
CA GLU A 102 3.36 -6.73 7.96
C GLU A 102 2.81 -5.92 9.12
N ILE A 103 1.70 -6.39 9.69
CA ILE A 103 1.25 -5.89 10.98
C ILE A 103 2.22 -6.51 11.97
N VAL A 104 3.39 -5.87 12.11
CA VAL A 104 4.34 -6.22 13.14
C VAL A 104 3.63 -5.96 14.47
N ALA A 105 3.31 -7.04 15.19
CA ALA A 105 2.60 -6.97 16.46
C ALA A 105 3.40 -6.20 17.51
N THR A 106 4.73 -6.21 17.38
CA THR A 106 5.64 -5.40 18.21
C THR A 106 5.78 -4.00 17.63
N PRO A 107 5.53 -2.94 18.42
CA PRO A 107 5.82 -1.59 17.98
C PRO A 107 7.32 -1.42 17.74
N ILE A 108 7.69 -0.54 16.81
CA ILE A 108 9.07 -0.37 16.32
C ILE A 108 10.08 -0.09 17.45
N HIS A 109 9.65 0.54 18.54
CA HIS A 109 10.50 0.86 19.69
C HIS A 109 10.78 -0.34 20.61
N GLU A 110 10.00 -1.42 20.54
CA GLU A 110 10.22 -2.66 21.29
C GLU A 110 11.03 -3.70 20.50
N LYS A 111 11.17 -3.52 19.18
CA LYS A 111 12.07 -4.34 18.39
C LYS A 111 13.50 -4.01 18.81
N GLU A 112 14.25 -5.03 19.22
CA GLU A 112 15.71 -4.92 19.29
C GLU A 112 16.21 -4.38 17.94
N PRO A 113 16.96 -3.27 17.92
CA PRO A 113 17.48 -2.74 16.67
C PRO A 113 18.32 -3.85 16.03
N ALA A 114 17.94 -4.26 14.83
CA ALA A 114 18.76 -5.19 14.06
C ALA A 114 20.16 -4.61 14.01
N LEU A 115 21.16 -5.36 14.50
CA LEU A 115 22.55 -4.97 14.42
C LEU A 115 22.89 -4.81 12.95
N VAL A 116 22.90 -3.57 12.47
CA VAL A 116 23.37 -3.26 11.12
C VAL A 116 24.86 -3.61 11.13
N PRO A 117 25.34 -4.48 10.23
CA PRO A 117 26.75 -4.77 10.13
C PRO A 117 27.52 -3.46 10.03
N VAL A 118 28.42 -3.23 10.97
CA VAL A 118 29.26 -2.05 10.94
C VAL A 118 30.22 -2.22 9.78
N ASP A 119 30.09 -1.41 8.72
CA ASP A 119 31.09 -1.42 7.64
C ASP A 119 32.41 -0.95 8.28
N PRO A 120 33.52 -1.70 8.14
CA PRO A 120 34.76 -1.41 8.86
C PRO A 120 35.35 -0.02 8.54
N ALA A 121 34.90 0.59 7.43
CA ALA A 121 35.33 1.93 7.00
C ALA A 121 34.83 3.07 7.90
N TRP A 122 33.80 2.84 8.73
CA TRP A 122 33.21 3.87 9.61
C TRP A 122 33.27 3.52 11.09
N ASP A 123 33.98 2.46 11.46
CA ASP A 123 34.15 2.07 12.86
C ASP A 123 35.18 2.96 13.58
N ILE A 124 34.68 4.01 14.22
CA ILE A 124 35.48 4.96 15.00
C ILE A 124 35.97 4.41 16.34
N SER A 125 35.62 3.16 16.71
CA SER A 125 36.06 2.55 17.97
C SER A 125 37.50 2.03 17.96
N THR A 126 38.15 2.03 16.80
CA THR A 126 39.52 1.50 16.60
C THR A 126 40.60 2.61 16.54
N THR A 127 40.26 3.87 16.82
CA THR A 127 41.21 5.01 16.90
C THR A 127 41.44 5.43 18.34
#